data_AF-A0A8T6VAM9-F1
#
_entry.id   AF-A0A8T6VAM9-F1
#
_cell.length_a   1.000
_cell.length_b   1.000
_cell.length_c   1.000
_cell.angle_alpha   90.00
_cell.angle_beta   90.00
_cell.angle_gamma   90.00
#
_symmetry.space_group_name_H-M   'P 1'
#
loop_
_entity.id
_entity.type
_entity.pdbx_description
1 polymer ?
#
loop_
_entity_poly.entity_id
_entity_poly.type
_entity_poly.pdbx_seq_one_letter_code
_entity_poly.pdbx_strand_id
1 'polypeptide(L)' 'MANDVARKGVGFGVETNEIFIVDGRREVVHVPLTTKREAAKSLLGVVAKKIQAK' A
#
# COMPACT_ATOMS: atom_id res chain seq x y z
N MET A 1 -8.04 -1.81 0.17
CA MET A 1 -7.16 -1.44 -0.95
C MET A 1 -8.04 -0.94 -2.08
N ALA A 2 -7.79 0.27 -2.56
CA ALA A 2 -8.35 0.75 -3.82
C ALA A 2 -7.19 0.79 -4.82
N ASN A 3 -7.30 0.06 -5.94
CA ASN A 3 -6.30 0.07 -6.99
C ASN A 3 -6.80 1.02 -8.10
N ASP A 4 -6.00 2.01 -8.46
CA ASP A 4 -6.23 2.79 -9.68
C ASP A 4 -5.67 2.01 -10.89
N VAL A 5 -6.54 1.22 -11.52
CA VAL A 5 -6.22 0.35 -12.66
C VAL A 5 -6.09 1.10 -14.00
N ALA A 6 -6.24 2.44 -14.02
CA ALA A 6 -6.18 3.23 -15.24
C ALA A 6 -4.74 3.61 -15.68
N ARG A 7 -3.72 3.35 -14.85
CA ARG A 7 -2.32 3.71 -15.13
C ARG A 7 -1.52 2.56 -15.75
N LYS A 8 -0.65 2.86 -16.72
CA LYS A 8 0.29 1.88 -17.31
C LYS A 8 1.23 1.35 -16.22
N GLY A 9 1.29 0.03 -16.04
CA GLY A 9 2.18 -0.64 -15.07
C GLY A 9 1.55 -0.98 -13.72
N VAL A 10 0.23 -0.79 -13.57
CA VAL A 10 -0.53 -1.09 -12.34
C VAL A 10 -1.74 -1.95 -12.73
N GLY A 11 -1.80 -3.20 -12.25
CA GLY A 11 -2.86 -4.14 -12.64
C GLY A 11 -2.61 -5.60 -12.25
N PHE A 12 -3.58 -6.48 -12.55
CA PHE A 12 -3.38 -7.94 -12.42
C PHE A 12 -2.41 -8.44 -13.51
N GLY A 13 -1.42 -9.25 -13.13
CA GLY A 13 -0.40 -9.79 -14.05
C GLY A 13 0.91 -8.98 -14.16
N VAL A 14 1.05 -7.85 -13.45
CA VAL A 14 2.32 -7.13 -13.31
C VAL A 14 2.87 -7.24 -11.89
N GLU A 15 4.19 -7.20 -11.73
CA GLU A 15 4.86 -7.37 -10.42
C GLU A 15 4.83 -6.12 -9.53
N THR A 16 4.29 -5.02 -10.05
CA THR A 16 4.24 -3.72 -9.39
C THR A 16 2.83 -3.29 -9.00
N ASN A 17 2.71 -2.57 -7.89
CA ASN A 17 1.47 -1.99 -7.41
C ASN A 17 1.72 -0.63 -6.74
N GLU A 18 0.77 0.29 -6.90
CA GLU A 18 0.69 1.57 -6.19
C GLU A 18 -0.47 1.45 -5.20
N ILE A 19 -0.26 1.77 -3.90
CA ILE A 19 -1.29 1.57 -2.88
C ILE A 19 -1.42 2.78 -1.95
N PHE A 20 -2.64 3.04 -1.51
CA PHE A 20 -2.94 4.00 -0.45
C PHE A 20 -3.41 3.24 0.79
N ILE A 21 -2.75 3.49 1.92
CA ILE A 21 -3.11 2.92 3.22
C ILE A 21 -3.86 4.01 3.98
N VAL A 22 -5.14 3.78 4.27
CA VAL A 22 -5.99 4.69 5.02
C VAL A 22 -6.33 4.06 6.35
N ASP A 23 -6.12 4.79 7.45
CA ASP A 23 -6.41 4.31 8.80
C ASP A 23 -7.72 4.89 9.38
N GLY A 24 -8.11 4.42 10.58
CA GLY A 24 -9.32 4.88 11.27
C GLY A 24 -9.27 6.35 11.74
N ARG A 25 -8.11 7.01 11.68
CA ARG A 25 -7.91 8.43 11.99
C ARG A 25 -7.88 9.31 10.74
N ARG A 26 -8.18 8.73 9.56
CA ARG A 26 -8.09 9.37 8.24
C ARG A 26 -6.66 9.76 7.85
N GLU A 27 -5.65 9.16 8.48
CA GLU A 27 -4.27 9.27 8.04
C GLU A 27 -4.11 8.47 6.74
N VAL A 28 -3.54 9.09 5.71
CA VAL A 28 -3.30 8.46 4.41
C VAL A 28 -1.79 8.33 4.20
N VAL A 29 -1.32 7.10 4.06
CA VAL A 29 0.05 6.80 3.66
C VAL A 29 0.03 6.36 2.19
N HIS A 30 0.68 7.15 1.34
CA HIS A 30 0.87 6.83 -0.06
C HIS A 30 2.13 5.97 -0.23
N VAL A 31 1.95 4.79 -0.82
CA VAL A 31 3.06 3.94 -1.26
C VAL A 31 3.11 4.04 -2.79
N PRO A 32 4.14 4.70 -3.36
CA PRO A 32 4.26 4.85 -4.81
C PRO A 32 4.44 3.49 -5.49
N LEU A 33 4.34 3.47 -6.83
CA LEU A 33 4.50 2.27 -7.64
C LEU A 33 5.77 1.52 -7.26
N THR A 34 5.60 0.33 -6.68
CA THR A 34 6.69 -0.52 -6.20
C THR A 34 6.34 -1.98 -6.41
N THR A 35 7.27 -2.91 -6.17
CA THR A 35 6.95 -4.35 -6.28
C THR A 35 5.87 -4.75 -5.27
N LYS A 36 5.04 -5.76 -5.60
CA LYS A 36 4.04 -6.30 -4.66
C LYS A 36 4.65 -6.70 -3.31
N ARG A 37 5.89 -7.21 -3.32
CA ARG A 37 6.64 -7.57 -2.11
C ARG A 37 6.95 -6.35 -1.24
N GLU A 38 7.44 -5.27 -1.85
CA GLU A 38 7.73 -4.02 -1.13
C GLU A 38 6.45 -3.32 -0.66
N ALA A 39 5.39 -3.35 -1.46
CA ALA A 39 4.08 -2.83 -1.06
C ALA A 39 3.54 -3.59 0.18
N ALA A 40 3.65 -4.93 0.19
CA ALA A 40 3.26 -5.75 1.33
C ALA A 40 4.12 -5.47 2.58
N LYS A 41 5.44 -5.28 2.40
CA LYS A 41 6.35 -4.92 3.48
C LYS A 41 6.00 -3.57 4.11
N SER A 42 5.71 -2.56 3.28
CA SER A 42 5.25 -1.24 3.73
C SER A 42 3.93 -1.33 4.51
N LEU A 43 2.96 -2.11 4.01
CA LEU A 43 1.69 -2.34 4.70
C LEU A 43 1.89 -2.99 6.08
N LEU A 44 2.66 -4.08 6.15
CA LEU A 44 2.96 -4.77 7.41
C LEU A 44 3.71 -3.86 8.38
N GLY A 45 4.61 -3.00 7.88
CA GLY A 45 5.30 -2.00 8.68
C GLY A 45 4.34 -0.98 9.32
N VAL A 46 3.35 -0.49 8.57
CA VAL A 46 2.32 0.41 9.10
C VAL A 46 1.47 -0.30 10.15
N VAL A 47 1.06 -1.55 9.91
CA VAL A 47 0.28 -2.35 10.85
C VAL A 47 1.07 -2.60 12.14
N ALA A 48 2.34 -3.01 12.04
CA ALA A 48 3.21 -3.28 13.19
C ALA A 48 3.40 -2.04 14.07
N LYS A 49 3.62 -0.86 13.46
CA LYS A 49 3.70 0.42 14.20
C LYS A 49 2.41 0.72 14.95
N LYS A 50 1.25 0.49 14.32
CA LYS A 50 -0.06 0.75 14.95
C LYS A 50 -0.39 -0.24 16.06
N ILE A 51 0.10 -1.48 15.99
CA ILE A 51 -0.04 -2.47 17.06
C ILE A 51 0.87 -2.12 18.25
N GLN A 52 2.12 -1.71 18.01
CA GLN A 52 3.06 -1.34 19.08
C GLN A 52 2.75 -0.01 19.77
N ALA A 53 2.08 0.91 19.07
CA ALA A 53 1.65 2.20 19.61
C ALA A 53 0.35 2.10 20.45
N LYS A 54 -0.08 0.89 20.80
CA LYS A 54 -1.31 0.58 21.54
C LYS A 54 -0.96 -0.16 22.82
#